data_AF-A0A8C2SKG6-F1
#
_entry.id   AF-A0A8C2SKG6-F1
#
_cell.length_a   1.000
_cell.length_b   1.000
_cell.length_c   1.000
_cell.angle_alpha   90.00
_cell.angle_beta   90.00
_cell.angle_gamma   90.00
#
_symmetry.space_group_name_H-M   'P 1'
#
loop_
_entity.id
_entity.type
_entity.pdbx_description
1 polymer ?
#
loop_
_entity_poly.entity_id
_entity_poly.type
_entity_poly.pdbx_seq_one_letter_code
_entity_poly.pdbx_strand_id
1 'polypeptide(L)'
;MKVLLLKDPKEDDCGQDPYVRELGLYGLEATLIPVLSFEFLCLPGLSEKLSHPEGYGGLIFTSPRAVEAVERCLQKDTKAEVWKRSLKEKWNAKSVYVVGHATASLVNRIGLHTEGETCGNAEKLAEYICSRESSALPLLFPCGTLKREILPKMLKDKAPAARWESTRTAATVEVARARPVDGAHRRRDKRNHGPERG
;
A
#
# COMPACT_ATOMS: atom_id res chain seq x y z
N MET A 1 -9.98 16.16 27.16
CA MET A 1 -8.74 15.38 27.38
C MET A 1 -8.07 15.21 26.02
N LYS A 2 -6.74 15.31 25.95
CA LYS A 2 -5.98 15.24 24.69
C LYS A 2 -5.42 13.84 24.48
N VAL A 3 -5.49 13.33 23.25
CA VAL A 3 -5.04 11.99 22.85
C VAL A 3 -4.04 12.11 21.70
N LEU A 4 -2.94 11.37 21.77
CA LEU A 4 -1.95 11.30 20.70
C LEU A 4 -2.02 9.95 20.00
N LEU A 5 -2.19 9.96 18.68
CA LEU A 5 -2.20 8.76 17.84
C LEU A 5 -0.88 8.67 17.08
N LEU A 6 -0.10 7.63 17.36
CA LEU A 6 1.18 7.33 16.72
C LEU A 6 0.98 6.22 15.68
N LYS A 7 0.45 6.60 14.51
CA LYS A 7 0.11 5.66 13.42
C LYS A 7 0.19 6.34 12.07
N ASP A 8 0.30 5.55 11.02
CA ASP A 8 0.14 6.06 9.65
C ASP A 8 -1.29 6.58 9.45
N PRO A 9 -1.47 7.76 8.84
CA PRO A 9 -2.80 8.28 8.53
C PRO A 9 -3.51 7.33 7.57
N LYS A 10 -4.79 7.10 7.82
CA LYS A 10 -5.66 6.36 6.92
C LYS A 10 -6.83 7.25 6.57
N GLU A 11 -6.97 7.61 5.31
CA GLU A 11 -8.14 8.35 4.84
C GLU A 11 -9.27 7.35 4.54
N ASP A 12 -10.46 7.66 5.04
CA ASP A 12 -11.69 7.06 4.54
C ASP A 12 -12.42 8.04 3.60
N ASP A 13 -13.59 7.65 3.11
CA ASP A 13 -14.38 8.43 2.15
C ASP A 13 -14.75 9.85 2.65
N CYS A 14 -14.58 10.13 3.95
CA CYS A 14 -14.84 11.43 4.56
C CYS A 14 -13.58 12.30 4.72
N GLY A 15 -12.40 11.84 4.26
CA GLY A 15 -11.16 12.60 4.32
C GLY A 15 -10.60 12.81 5.73
N GLN A 16 -11.07 12.04 6.72
CA GLN A 16 -10.58 12.06 8.09
C GLN A 16 -10.16 10.66 8.56
N ASP A 17 -9.19 10.59 9.47
CA ASP A 17 -8.78 9.31 10.04
C ASP A 17 -9.90 8.76 10.95
N PRO A 18 -10.31 7.49 10.78
CA PRO A 18 -11.43 6.92 11.51
C PRO A 18 -11.22 6.95 13.03
N TYR A 19 -9.97 6.86 13.51
CA TYR A 19 -9.68 6.95 14.95
C TYR A 19 -9.82 8.38 15.46
N VAL A 20 -9.41 9.38 14.68
CA VAL A 20 -9.57 10.80 15.03
C VAL A 20 -11.06 11.15 15.10
N ARG A 21 -11.84 10.71 14.11
CA ARG A 21 -13.30 10.92 14.10
C ARG A 21 -13.97 10.28 15.31
N GLU A 22 -13.68 9.00 15.56
CA GLU A 22 -14.32 8.25 16.65
C GLU A 22 -14.00 8.88 18.01
N LEU A 23 -12.74 9.25 18.27
CA LEU A 23 -12.36 9.93 19.50
C LEU A 23 -13.05 11.29 19.65
N GLY A 24 -13.22 12.02 18.55
CA GLY A 24 -13.96 13.28 18.51
C GLY A 24 -15.42 13.14 18.94
N LEU A 25 -16.09 12.03 18.61
CA LEU A 25 -17.47 11.76 19.03
C LEU A 25 -17.62 11.69 20.56
N TYR A 26 -16.56 11.31 21.28
CA TYR A 26 -16.54 11.26 22.75
C TYR A 26 -15.93 12.52 23.40
N GLY A 27 -15.75 13.61 22.65
CA GLY A 27 -15.17 14.85 23.15
C GLY A 27 -13.67 14.77 23.46
N LEU A 28 -12.96 13.80 22.87
CA LEU A 28 -11.51 13.65 22.97
C LEU A 28 -10.84 14.39 21.81
N GLU A 29 -9.89 15.26 22.14
CA GLU A 29 -9.11 16.00 21.14
C GLU A 29 -7.93 15.13 20.71
N ALA A 30 -8.02 14.52 19.52
CA ALA A 30 -7.01 13.60 19.00
C ALA A 30 -6.06 14.29 18.01
N THR A 31 -4.75 14.15 18.22
CA THR A 31 -3.71 14.55 17.27
C THR A 31 -3.03 13.31 16.71
N LEU A 32 -2.95 13.19 15.37
CA LEU A 32 -2.28 12.08 14.70
C LEU A 32 -0.89 12.49 14.26
N ILE A 33 0.12 11.72 14.66
CA ILE A 33 1.51 11.85 14.22
C ILE A 33 1.88 10.57 13.46
N PRO A 34 2.19 10.68 12.15
CA PRO A 34 2.74 9.56 11.39
C PRO A 34 4.09 9.15 11.97
N VAL A 35 4.27 7.85 12.18
CA VAL A 35 5.50 7.28 12.76
C VAL A 35 6.30 6.45 11.76
N LEU A 36 5.77 6.23 10.57
CA LEU A 36 6.49 5.59 9.47
C LEU A 36 6.48 6.52 8.26
N SER A 37 7.62 6.58 7.57
CA SER A 37 7.74 7.19 6.26
C SER A 37 8.43 6.19 5.33
N PHE A 38 8.09 6.24 4.05
CA PHE A 38 8.60 5.30 3.06
C PHE A 38 8.92 6.02 1.76
N GLU A 39 9.95 5.53 1.08
CA GLU A 39 10.28 5.95 -0.28
C GLU A 39 10.15 4.78 -1.24
N PHE A 40 9.64 5.07 -2.44
CA PHE A 40 9.54 4.11 -3.51
C PHE A 40 10.87 3.97 -4.23
N LEU A 41 11.34 2.74 -4.37
CA LEU A 41 12.63 2.41 -4.99
C LEU A 41 12.44 1.63 -6.28
N CYS A 42 13.43 1.73 -7.17
CA CYS A 42 13.55 0.89 -8.37
C CYS A 42 12.30 0.84 -9.28
N LEU A 43 11.49 1.91 -9.30
CA LEU A 43 10.28 2.00 -10.13
C LEU A 43 10.51 1.73 -11.63
N PRO A 44 11.63 2.16 -12.26
CA PRO A 44 11.89 1.83 -13.66
C PRO A 44 12.05 0.33 -13.90
N GLY A 45 12.84 -0.36 -13.06
CA GLY A 45 13.04 -1.81 -13.16
C GLY A 45 11.77 -2.60 -12.88
N LEU A 46 10.96 -2.17 -11.92
CA LEU A 46 9.64 -2.76 -11.69
C LEU A 46 8.73 -2.62 -12.91
N SER A 47 8.73 -1.43 -13.52
CA SER A 47 7.92 -1.15 -14.71
C SER A 47 8.33 -1.99 -15.92
N GLU A 48 9.64 -2.18 -16.13
CA GLU A 48 10.16 -3.07 -17.17
C GLU A 48 9.71 -4.51 -16.96
N LYS A 49 9.81 -5.04 -15.74
CA LYS A 49 9.36 -6.40 -15.41
C LYS A 49 7.85 -6.57 -15.62
N LEU A 50 7.05 -5.59 -15.24
CA LEU A 50 5.59 -5.59 -15.46
C LEU A 50 5.19 -5.55 -16.93
N SER A 51 6.10 -5.10 -17.80
CA SER A 51 5.85 -5.03 -19.25
C SER A 51 6.08 -6.37 -19.96
N HIS A 52 6.66 -7.36 -19.27
CA HIS A 52 7.04 -8.67 -19.80
C HIS A 52 6.39 -9.82 -19.00
N PRO A 53 5.04 -9.93 -18.98
CA PRO A 53 4.32 -10.97 -18.25
C PRO A 53 4.74 -12.40 -18.65
N GLU A 54 5.19 -12.62 -19.88
CA GLU A 54 5.69 -13.90 -20.39
C GLU A 54 6.88 -14.46 -19.61
N GLY A 55 7.66 -13.61 -18.94
CA GLY A 55 8.78 -14.05 -18.09
C GLY A 55 8.36 -14.62 -16.73
N TYR A 56 7.08 -14.50 -16.35
CA TYR A 56 6.61 -14.79 -15.00
C TYR A 56 5.40 -15.73 -14.99
N GLY A 57 5.29 -16.54 -13.94
CA GLY A 57 4.13 -17.40 -13.68
C GLY A 57 2.97 -16.66 -13.02
N GLY A 58 3.22 -15.46 -12.49
CA GLY A 58 2.25 -14.71 -11.70
C GLY A 58 2.87 -13.60 -10.85
N LEU A 59 2.03 -12.98 -10.01
CA LEU A 59 2.38 -11.88 -9.10
C LEU A 59 2.09 -12.25 -7.66
N ILE A 60 2.84 -11.67 -6.73
CA ILE A 60 2.58 -11.77 -5.29
C ILE A 60 2.57 -10.36 -4.67
N PHE A 61 1.52 -10.00 -3.94
CA PHE A 61 1.45 -8.76 -3.16
C PHE A 61 1.13 -9.06 -1.69
N THR A 62 2.12 -8.84 -0.81
CA THR A 62 1.92 -9.01 0.64
C THR A 62 1.75 -7.67 1.37
N SER A 63 1.70 -6.55 0.64
CA SER A 63 1.67 -5.20 1.21
C SER A 63 0.96 -4.21 0.28
N PRO A 64 0.05 -3.36 0.80
CA PRO A 64 -0.54 -2.23 0.07
C PRO A 64 0.50 -1.36 -0.64
N ARG A 65 1.62 -1.09 0.04
CA ARG A 65 2.72 -0.27 -0.49
C ARG A 65 3.33 -0.87 -1.76
N ALA A 66 3.39 -2.20 -1.88
CA ALA A 66 3.90 -2.80 -3.11
C ALA A 66 2.95 -2.56 -4.30
N VAL A 67 1.64 -2.49 -4.05
CA VAL A 67 0.62 -2.17 -5.05
C VAL A 67 0.69 -0.71 -5.44
N GLU A 68 0.84 0.20 -4.48
CA GLU A 68 1.03 1.64 -4.74
C GLU A 68 2.29 1.90 -5.59
N ALA A 69 3.37 1.12 -5.39
CA ALA A 69 4.56 1.20 -6.24
C ALA A 69 4.24 0.84 -7.69
N VAL A 70 3.44 -0.21 -7.89
CA VAL A 70 2.96 -0.61 -9.22
C VAL A 70 2.06 0.48 -9.81
N GLU A 71 1.10 1.01 -9.06
CA GLU A 71 0.25 2.13 -9.51
C GLU A 71 1.10 3.31 -10.00
N ARG A 72 2.13 3.70 -9.25
CA ARG A 72 3.06 4.78 -9.65
C ARG A 72 3.85 4.43 -10.91
N CYS A 73 4.25 3.18 -11.11
CA CYS A 73 4.88 2.72 -12.35
C CYS A 73 3.93 2.79 -13.55
N LEU A 74 2.63 2.60 -13.33
CA LEU A 74 1.60 2.63 -14.38
C LEU A 74 1.14 4.05 -14.71
N GLN A 75 1.20 4.98 -13.74
CA GLN A 75 0.79 6.38 -13.92
C GLN A 75 1.84 7.26 -14.63
N LYS A 76 3.13 6.86 -14.63
CA LYS A 76 4.18 7.58 -15.37
C LYS A 76 4.14 7.22 -16.86
N ASP A 77 3.69 8.17 -17.68
CA ASP A 77 3.68 8.17 -19.15
C ASP A 77 2.92 7.00 -19.81
N THR A 78 2.97 6.93 -21.15
CA THR A 78 2.26 6.10 -22.16
C THR A 78 1.93 4.64 -21.79
N LYS A 79 2.51 4.13 -20.71
CA LYS A 79 2.29 2.81 -20.13
C LYS A 79 0.92 2.63 -19.49
N ALA A 80 0.25 3.69 -19.02
CA ALA A 80 -1.13 3.59 -18.54
C ALA A 80 -2.06 3.02 -19.62
N GLU A 81 -1.87 3.47 -20.87
CA GLU A 81 -2.65 3.01 -22.02
C GLU A 81 -2.24 1.61 -22.46
N VAL A 82 -0.94 1.27 -22.43
CA VAL A 82 -0.47 -0.10 -22.70
C VAL A 82 -0.99 -1.09 -21.65
N TRP A 83 -1.05 -0.67 -20.38
CA TRP A 83 -1.58 -1.47 -19.29
C TRP A 83 -3.05 -1.79 -19.48
N LYS A 84 -3.86 -0.76 -19.72
CA LYS A 84 -5.30 -0.90 -19.97
C LYS A 84 -5.58 -1.70 -21.24
N ARG A 85 -4.76 -1.53 -22.28
CA ARG A 85 -4.99 -2.14 -23.60
C ARG A 85 -4.60 -3.61 -23.67
N SER A 86 -3.54 -4.05 -22.99
CA SER A 86 -3.06 -5.44 -23.17
C SER A 86 -2.38 -6.08 -21.97
N LEU A 87 -1.63 -5.35 -21.14
CA LEU A 87 -0.88 -6.00 -20.05
C LEU A 87 -1.81 -6.50 -18.93
N LYS A 88 -2.87 -5.75 -18.61
CA LYS A 88 -3.84 -6.14 -17.58
C LYS A 88 -4.42 -7.54 -17.84
N GLU A 89 -4.87 -7.81 -19.06
CA GLU A 89 -5.42 -9.12 -19.43
C GLU A 89 -4.37 -10.23 -19.40
N LYS A 90 -3.15 -9.95 -19.88
CA LYS A 90 -2.03 -10.91 -19.83
C LYS A 90 -1.65 -11.29 -18.40
N TRP A 91 -1.72 -10.34 -17.46
CA TRP A 91 -1.48 -10.60 -16.04
C TRP A 91 -2.67 -11.31 -15.38
N ASN A 92 -3.91 -11.02 -15.79
CA ASN A 92 -5.10 -11.73 -15.31
C ASN A 92 -5.20 -13.18 -15.83
N ALA A 93 -4.54 -13.51 -16.94
CA ALA A 93 -4.37 -14.90 -17.38
C ALA A 93 -3.37 -15.69 -16.52
N LYS A 94 -2.75 -15.07 -15.51
CA LYS A 94 -1.79 -15.65 -14.58
C LYS A 94 -2.30 -15.54 -13.15
N SER A 95 -1.67 -16.25 -12.22
CA SER A 95 -2.05 -16.18 -10.81
C SER A 95 -1.55 -14.89 -10.14
N VAL A 96 -2.44 -14.16 -9.48
CA VAL A 96 -2.09 -12.97 -8.69
C VAL A 96 -2.45 -13.22 -7.23
N TYR A 97 -1.43 -13.48 -6.42
CA TYR A 97 -1.58 -13.83 -5.01
C TYR A 97 -1.49 -12.60 -4.11
N VAL A 98 -2.36 -12.49 -3.12
CA VAL A 98 -2.36 -11.36 -2.18
C VAL A 98 -2.49 -11.79 -0.73
N VAL A 99 -1.99 -10.97 0.20
CA VAL A 99 -2.25 -11.13 1.64
C VAL A 99 -3.14 -9.98 2.13
N GLY A 100 -4.32 -10.34 2.62
CA GLY A 100 -5.27 -9.45 3.28
C GLY A 100 -6.11 -8.60 2.32
N HIS A 101 -7.36 -8.37 2.73
CA HIS A 101 -8.35 -7.62 1.94
C HIS A 101 -7.95 -6.19 1.59
N ALA A 102 -7.16 -5.52 2.44
CA ALA A 102 -6.66 -4.17 2.14
C ALA A 102 -5.75 -4.17 0.91
N THR A 103 -4.86 -5.16 0.79
CA THR A 103 -3.99 -5.32 -0.38
C THR A 103 -4.82 -5.71 -1.59
N ALA A 104 -5.74 -6.66 -1.43
CA ALA A 104 -6.61 -7.15 -2.50
C ALA A 104 -7.44 -6.03 -3.13
N SER A 105 -8.03 -5.15 -2.31
CA SER A 105 -8.80 -3.99 -2.76
C SER A 105 -7.99 -3.07 -3.69
N LEU A 106 -6.73 -2.79 -3.35
CA LEU A 106 -5.84 -1.98 -4.18
C LEU A 106 -5.45 -2.70 -5.48
N VAL A 107 -5.21 -4.02 -5.42
CA VAL A 107 -4.87 -4.81 -6.61
C VAL A 107 -6.07 -4.89 -7.56
N ASN A 108 -7.29 -5.01 -7.04
CA ASN A 108 -8.51 -4.96 -7.83
C ASN A 108 -8.70 -3.59 -8.49
N ARG A 109 -8.28 -2.50 -7.84
CA ARG A 109 -8.32 -1.13 -8.39
C ARG A 109 -7.41 -0.94 -9.61
N ILE A 110 -6.27 -1.64 -9.67
CA ILE A 110 -5.42 -1.68 -10.89
C ILE A 110 -5.93 -2.68 -11.95
N GLY A 111 -7.05 -3.35 -11.67
CA GLY A 111 -7.74 -4.24 -12.58
C GLY A 111 -7.27 -5.69 -12.56
N LEU A 112 -6.51 -6.11 -11.55
CA LEU A 112 -6.05 -7.50 -11.44
C LEU A 112 -6.98 -8.33 -10.56
N HIS A 113 -7.24 -9.58 -10.94
CA HIS A 113 -8.03 -10.54 -10.15
C HIS A 113 -7.15 -11.25 -9.15
N THR A 114 -7.53 -11.20 -7.87
CA THR A 114 -6.69 -11.65 -6.77
C THR A 114 -7.13 -12.97 -6.17
N GLU A 115 -6.17 -13.70 -5.62
CA GLU A 115 -6.38 -14.93 -4.86
C GLU A 115 -5.59 -14.91 -3.55
N GLY A 116 -6.08 -15.63 -2.53
CA GLY A 116 -5.36 -15.80 -1.27
C GLY A 116 -5.56 -14.68 -0.23
N GLU A 117 -6.45 -13.72 -0.49
CA GLU A 117 -6.74 -12.62 0.45
C GLU A 117 -7.18 -13.10 1.85
N THR A 118 -7.82 -14.28 1.92
CA THR A 118 -8.29 -14.94 3.14
C THR A 118 -7.22 -15.79 3.83
N CYS A 119 -6.03 -15.98 3.23
CA CYS A 119 -4.92 -16.70 3.86
C CYS A 119 -4.45 -16.02 5.15
N GLY A 120 -4.68 -14.71 5.30
CA GLY A 120 -4.43 -13.93 6.51
C GLY A 120 -2.96 -13.56 6.73
N ASN A 121 -2.01 -14.40 6.36
CA ASN A 121 -0.57 -14.13 6.49
C ASN A 121 0.26 -14.71 5.33
N ALA A 122 1.57 -14.41 5.33
CA ALA A 122 2.50 -14.84 4.28
C ALA A 122 2.73 -16.35 4.32
N GLU A 123 2.74 -16.94 5.52
CA GLU A 123 2.96 -18.35 5.80
C GLU A 123 1.92 -19.22 5.09
N LYS A 124 0.63 -18.93 5.35
CA LYS A 124 -0.51 -19.63 4.77
C LYS A 124 -0.65 -19.36 3.28
N LEU A 125 -0.27 -18.16 2.83
CA LEU A 125 -0.24 -17.86 1.39
C LEU A 125 0.82 -18.71 0.68
N ALA A 126 1.99 -18.89 1.28
CA ALA A 126 3.02 -19.76 0.72
C ALA A 126 2.49 -21.20 0.60
N GLU A 127 1.88 -21.75 1.64
CA GLU A 127 1.23 -23.09 1.60
C GLU A 127 0.17 -23.19 0.50
N TYR A 128 -0.68 -22.17 0.37
CA TYR A 128 -1.69 -22.10 -0.67
C TYR A 128 -1.08 -22.13 -2.08
N ILE A 129 -0.02 -21.35 -2.32
CA ILE A 129 0.71 -21.34 -3.59
C ILE A 129 1.33 -22.73 -3.87
N CYS A 130 1.90 -23.37 -2.85
CA CYS A 130 2.52 -24.69 -2.97
C CYS A 130 1.52 -25.81 -3.27
N SER A 131 0.28 -25.66 -2.79
CA SER A 131 -0.80 -26.65 -3.02
C SER A 131 -1.36 -26.64 -4.45
N ARG A 132 -0.99 -25.62 -5.25
CA ARG A 132 -1.42 -25.46 -6.64
C ARG A 132 -0.35 -25.94 -7.61
N GLU A 133 -0.76 -26.22 -8.85
CA GLU A 133 0.18 -26.52 -9.93
C GLU A 133 1.16 -25.36 -10.11
N SER A 134 2.44 -25.64 -9.90
CA SER A 134 3.50 -24.64 -10.04
C SER A 134 3.80 -24.41 -11.51
N SER A 135 3.69 -23.15 -11.97
CA SER A 135 4.25 -22.75 -13.25
C SER A 135 5.77 -22.98 -13.26
N ALA A 136 6.33 -23.35 -14.41
CA ALA A 136 7.79 -23.42 -14.59
C ALA A 136 8.46 -22.03 -14.51
N LEU A 137 7.67 -20.96 -14.64
CA LEU A 137 8.12 -19.58 -14.60
C LEU A 137 8.07 -19.00 -13.17
N PRO A 138 8.99 -18.08 -12.83
CA PRO A 138 9.04 -17.49 -11.51
C PRO A 138 7.84 -16.59 -11.21
N LEU A 139 7.43 -16.51 -9.95
CA LEU A 139 6.48 -15.50 -9.47
C LEU A 139 7.20 -14.17 -9.21
N LEU A 140 6.67 -13.07 -9.74
CA LEU A 140 7.18 -11.73 -9.48
C LEU A 140 6.66 -11.22 -8.13
N PHE A 141 7.57 -10.91 -7.21
CA PHE A 141 7.24 -10.47 -5.85
C PHE A 141 7.77 -9.05 -5.58
N PRO A 142 7.01 -7.99 -5.90
CA PRO A 142 7.31 -6.64 -5.45
C PRO A 142 7.17 -6.54 -3.93
N CYS A 143 8.25 -6.22 -3.22
CA CYS A 143 8.25 -6.17 -1.76
C CYS A 143 9.09 -5.03 -1.20
N GLY A 144 8.73 -4.55 -0.01
CA GLY A 144 9.55 -3.63 0.77
C GLY A 144 10.68 -4.34 1.52
N THR A 145 11.64 -3.58 2.06
CA THR A 145 12.83 -4.10 2.77
C THR A 145 12.50 -5.09 3.89
N LEU A 146 11.47 -4.83 4.70
CA LEU A 146 11.13 -5.61 5.90
C LEU A 146 10.45 -6.96 5.63
N LYS A 147 9.69 -7.09 4.52
CA LYS A 147 8.94 -8.32 4.18
C LYS A 147 9.73 -9.27 3.26
N ARG A 148 10.98 -8.92 2.95
CA ARG A 148 11.83 -9.64 2.00
C ARG A 148 12.31 -11.00 2.51
N GLU A 149 12.32 -11.23 3.82
CA GLU A 149 12.88 -12.48 4.35
C GLU A 149 11.85 -13.59 4.54
N ILE A 150 10.63 -13.26 4.95
CA ILE A 150 9.68 -14.28 5.44
C ILE A 150 9.14 -15.13 4.29
N LEU A 151 8.50 -14.51 3.29
CA LEU A 151 7.88 -15.26 2.19
C LEU A 151 8.94 -16.01 1.34
N PRO A 152 10.07 -15.41 0.94
CA PRO A 152 11.13 -16.13 0.21
C PRO A 152 11.77 -17.28 0.98
N LYS A 153 12.07 -17.13 2.28
CA LYS A 153 12.60 -18.23 3.08
C LYS A 153 11.59 -19.38 3.16
N MET A 154 10.32 -19.06 3.39
CA MET A 154 9.26 -20.05 3.49
C MET A 154 8.95 -20.77 2.18
N LEU A 155 8.95 -20.06 1.05
CA LEU A 155 8.81 -20.68 -0.26
C LEU A 155 10.00 -21.61 -0.55
N LYS A 156 11.22 -21.25 -0.12
CA LYS A 156 12.40 -22.10 -0.27
C LYS A 156 12.29 -23.40 0.54
N ASP A 157 11.79 -23.29 1.76
CA ASP A 157 11.70 -24.42 2.68
C ASP A 157 10.52 -25.34 2.36
N LYS A 158 9.39 -24.80 1.90
CA LYS A 158 8.15 -25.56 1.64
C LYS A 158 7.88 -25.89 0.17
N ALA A 159 8.49 -25.17 -0.77
CA ALA A 159 8.40 -25.42 -2.21
C ALA A 159 9.73 -25.19 -2.92
N PRO A 160 10.68 -26.14 -2.82
CA PRO A 160 11.97 -26.04 -3.51
C PRO A 160 11.85 -25.96 -5.05
N ALA A 161 10.70 -26.35 -5.61
CA ALA A 161 10.39 -26.22 -7.04
C ALA A 161 9.81 -24.85 -7.43
N ALA A 162 9.22 -24.11 -6.49
CA ALA A 162 8.67 -22.79 -6.77
C ALA A 162 9.80 -21.79 -6.99
N ARG A 163 9.77 -21.09 -8.11
CA ARG A 163 10.72 -20.01 -8.43
C ARG A 163 10.05 -18.66 -8.17
N TRP A 164 10.80 -17.70 -7.65
CA TRP A 164 10.31 -16.34 -7.49
C TRP A 164 11.43 -15.32 -7.70
N GLU A 165 11.04 -14.12 -8.08
CA GLU A 165 11.94 -12.98 -8.21
C GLU A 165 11.43 -11.80 -7.39
N SER A 166 12.21 -11.37 -6.39
CA SER A 166 11.85 -10.24 -5.53
C SER A 166 12.40 -8.93 -6.09
N THR A 167 11.52 -7.93 -6.28
CA THR A 167 11.94 -6.56 -6.62
C THR A 167 11.69 -5.64 -5.43
N ARG A 168 12.69 -4.86 -5.02
CA ARG A 168 12.54 -3.90 -3.93
C ARG A 168 11.71 -2.71 -4.42
N THR A 169 10.56 -2.47 -3.80
CA THR A 169 9.65 -1.40 -4.23
C THR A 169 9.50 -0.27 -3.22
N ALA A 170 9.79 -0.52 -1.93
CA ALA A 170 9.76 0.50 -0.90
C ALA A 170 10.82 0.27 0.19
N ALA A 171 11.37 1.35 0.73
CA ALA A 171 12.21 1.34 1.93
C ALA A 171 11.63 2.26 3.00
N THR A 172 11.71 1.85 4.27
CA THR A 172 11.39 2.72 5.41
C THR A 172 12.46 3.77 5.57
N VAL A 173 12.06 5.03 5.69
CA VAL A 173 12.93 6.16 6.01
C VAL A 173 12.57 6.70 7.39
N GLU A 174 13.55 7.21 8.12
CA GLU A 174 13.33 7.83 9.42
C GLU A 174 12.40 9.04 9.28
N VAL A 175 11.40 9.12 10.18
CA VAL A 175 10.50 10.27 10.20
C VAL A 175 11.25 11.45 10.80
N ALA A 176 11.53 12.47 9.98
CA ALA A 176 11.99 13.77 10.47
C ALA A 176 10.92 14.34 11.44
N ARG A 177 11.36 14.80 12.61
CA ARG A 177 10.53 15.29 13.72
C ARG A 177 9.36 16.17 13.25
N ALA A 178 8.17 15.89 13.75
CA ALA A 178 6.95 16.65 13.48
C ALA A 178 7.14 18.15 13.75
N ARG A 179 6.82 19.00 12.77
CA ARG A 179 6.55 20.42 13.02
C ARG A 179 5.10 20.55 13.50
N PRO A 180 4.82 21.36 14.54
CA PRO A 180 3.45 21.59 14.98
C PRO A 180 2.64 22.22 13.84
N VAL A 181 1.44 21.68 13.62
CA VAL A 181 0.43 22.31 12.75
C VAL A 181 -0.19 23.43 13.57
N ASP A 182 0.30 24.65 13.41
CA ASP A 182 -0.26 25.84 14.07
C ASP A 182 -1.65 26.15 13.52
N GLY A 183 -2.67 25.53 14.10
CA GLY A 183 -4.06 25.95 13.99
C GLY A 183 -4.31 27.19 14.87
N ALA A 184 -3.76 28.34 14.48
CA ALA A 184 -4.04 29.60 15.15
C ALA A 184 -5.49 30.05 14.87
N HIS A 185 -6.40 29.64 15.74
CA HIS A 185 -7.74 30.23 15.87
C HIS A 185 -7.60 31.72 16.24
N ARG A 186 -7.51 32.61 15.24
CA ARG A 186 -7.70 34.05 15.46
C ARG A 186 -9.17 34.30 15.79
N ARG A 187 -9.50 34.32 17.08
CA ARG A 187 -10.71 34.98 17.59
C ARG A 187 -10.65 36.47 17.19
N ARG A 188 -11.51 36.89 16.26
CA ARG A 188 -11.79 38.31 16.03
C ARG A 188 -12.66 38.80 17.19
N ASP A 189 -12.05 39.52 18.13
CA ASP A 189 -12.76 40.39 19.05
C ASP A 189 -13.44 41.51 18.25
N LYS A 190 -14.75 41.39 18.04
CA LYS A 190 -15.58 42.54 17.67
C LYS A 190 -15.83 43.35 18.94
N ARG A 191 -14.99 44.36 19.19
CA ARG A 191 -15.28 45.40 20.18
C ARG A 191 -16.42 46.28 19.67
N ASN A 192 -17.47 46.29 20.49
CA ASN A 192 -18.62 47.18 20.47
C ASN A 192 -18.18 48.66 20.34
N HIS A 193 -18.80 49.42 19.45
CA HIS A 193 -18.89 50.88 19.57
C HIS A 193 -20.37 51.24 19.66
N GLY A 194 -20.77 51.69 20.85
CA GLY A 194 -22.06 52.33 21.09
C GLY A 194 -22.05 53.78 20.55
N PRO A 195 -23.23 54.41 20.45
CA PRO A 195 -23.38 55.70 19.77
C PRO A 195 -23.16 56.85 20.75
N GLU A 196 -22.39 57.87 20.36
CA GLU A 196 -22.44 59.17 21.02
C GLU A 196 -23.22 60.16 20.15
N ARG A 197 -24.30 60.66 20.76
CA ARG A 197 -25.01 61.89 20.38
C ARG A 197 -24.21 63.07 20.94
N GLY A 198 -24.18 64.17 20.20
CA GLY A 198 -23.65 65.47 20.63
C GLY A 198 -23.62 66.42 19.46
#